data_AF-A0A0R3T8Q8-F1
#
_entry.id   AF-A0A0R3T8Q8-F1
#
_cell.length_a   1.000
_cell.length_b   1.000
_cell.length_c   1.000
_cell.angle_alpha   90.00
_cell.angle_beta   90.00
_cell.angle_gamma   90.00
#
_symmetry.space_group_name_H-M   'P 1'
#
loop_
_entity.id
_entity.type
_entity.pdbx_description
1 polymer ?
#
loop_
_entity_poly.entity_id
_entity_poly.type
_entity_poly.pdbx_seq_one_letter_code
_entity_poly.pdbx_strand_id
1 'polypeptide(L)'
;MELVVFGRPQKDLTIENIGLQVPDSAWTPGTWSLSDAFTKAETVMGWRPVDYLFKLVEDGSALVHPPLKPTEISAFLNRTSYDTAKASCDPRSPSSRQMLLQSMFYAIYRGIALREYSEMLTAVASVTPLLIPPLVRDILSNGVLNATWPDQITLNQLDCQILRFLAHLVLCLQRLESNLPEEPCNAILEAYIITLIVERRFPLVASYISKLSTSVRQTRWYASFLSSLKKVEDRHQCLDYAENAGLDVKRITRAVIRIVRRRFDEQENIGAEDKAIAGPFLKPSQTKVTDIVSSDMVPYLTQLDKVRIAALDWLAHDRGQRGELLVLANSLMRLFIAIKKLGAARAVLERLPIALVDQLKVKLLQAEEAYGTEVAKAAVPPWLANSIREHVCLVNYLQAMESFDQWYLHRSSKPNPPLSTNNSASSAFISLAERVAVEEAQKNYQDRLDCWSHEAELYTTSLVKQLESLLSYESPGWLVDAAIFNINITESDVTYDATGMFNTSTMHRVGDNEYEANAEVVEHGEDDCEGGEGPGIAGLGDSPHARKLQMNILRETCLRETVFTLVNVLKMTNRHAECVRLADLVADPKYEIFKLFCDYHMKDFMEQLQESMIILQKECGDALGYGEN
;
A
#
# COMPACT_ATOMS: atom_id res chain seq x y z
N MET A 1 32.64 35.41 29.97
CA MET A 1 33.83 35.81 29.19
C MET A 1 33.32 36.66 28.05
N GLU A 2 33.50 37.98 28.14
CA GLU A 2 33.21 38.89 27.03
C GLU A 2 34.21 38.58 25.91
N LEU A 3 33.74 37.98 24.81
CA LEU A 3 34.53 37.77 23.61
C LEU A 3 34.72 39.13 22.95
N VAL A 4 35.87 39.76 23.18
CA VAL A 4 36.32 40.94 22.44
C VAL A 4 36.48 40.53 20.97
N VAL A 5 35.73 41.19 20.10
CA VAL A 5 35.68 40.91 18.67
C VAL A 5 37.00 41.36 18.02
N PHE A 6 37.96 40.46 17.87
CA PHE A 6 39.15 40.66 17.03
C PHE A 6 39.01 39.86 15.74
N GLY A 7 38.69 40.52 14.63
CA GLY A 7 38.70 39.90 13.31
C GLY A 7 38.41 40.87 12.19
N ARG A 8 39.44 41.52 11.62
CA ARG A 8 39.31 42.15 10.29
C ARG A 8 39.17 41.06 9.22
N PRO A 9 38.26 41.16 8.25
CA PRO A 9 38.28 40.31 7.07
C PRO A 9 39.50 40.62 6.19
N GLN A 10 40.05 39.58 5.55
CA GLN A 10 41.19 39.64 4.63
C GLN A 10 40.90 40.61 3.46
N LYS A 11 41.89 41.45 3.13
CA LYS A 11 41.76 42.65 2.28
C LYS A 11 41.50 42.42 0.78
N ASP A 12 41.45 41.18 0.28
CA ASP A 12 41.63 40.93 -1.17
C ASP A 12 40.49 40.16 -1.87
N LEU A 13 39.25 40.20 -1.36
CA LEU A 13 38.07 39.72 -2.11
C LEU A 13 37.09 40.87 -2.38
N THR A 14 37.06 41.35 -3.62
CA THR A 14 36.07 42.32 -4.10
C THR A 14 34.71 41.64 -4.29
N ILE A 15 33.94 41.53 -3.22
CA ILE A 15 32.51 41.21 -3.24
C ILE A 15 31.77 42.54 -3.37
N GLU A 16 30.83 42.68 -4.32
CA GLU A 16 29.98 43.88 -4.44
C GLU A 16 29.34 44.21 -3.08
N ASN A 17 29.67 45.38 -2.54
CA ASN A 17 29.43 45.74 -1.15
C ASN A 17 27.98 46.25 -0.98
N ILE A 18 27.07 45.34 -0.62
CA ILE A 18 25.63 45.61 -0.46
C ILE A 18 25.30 46.15 0.96
N GLY A 19 26.33 46.53 1.73
CA GLY A 19 26.17 47.16 3.05
C GLY A 19 25.98 46.18 4.22
N LEU A 20 25.79 44.89 3.97
CA LEU A 20 25.64 43.85 5.02
C LEU A 20 26.92 43.54 5.82
N GLN A 21 28.00 44.28 5.57
CA GLN A 21 29.23 44.21 6.36
C GLN A 21 29.08 45.04 7.63
N VAL A 22 29.61 44.53 8.75
CA VAL A 22 29.66 45.27 10.01
C VAL A 22 30.50 46.55 9.79
N PRO A 23 29.96 47.76 10.06
CA PRO A 23 30.65 49.02 9.78
C PRO A 23 32.04 49.10 10.40
N ASP A 24 32.99 49.83 9.79
CA ASP A 24 34.35 50.00 10.34
C ASP A 24 34.36 50.55 11.78
N SER A 25 33.34 51.36 12.13
CA SER A 25 33.12 51.89 13.47
C SER A 25 32.82 50.78 14.49
N ALA A 26 32.26 49.65 14.08
CA ALA A 26 32.00 48.49 14.93
C ALA A 26 33.19 47.59 15.23
N TRP A 27 34.32 47.87 14.56
CA TRP A 27 35.61 47.26 14.88
C TRP A 27 36.50 48.20 15.70
N THR A 28 36.00 49.37 16.10
CA THR A 28 36.74 50.28 17.00
C THR A 28 36.73 49.74 18.43
N PRO A 29 37.83 49.82 19.20
CA PRO A 29 37.87 49.29 20.56
C PRO A 29 36.89 50.06 21.47
N GLY A 30 35.81 49.40 21.86
CA GLY A 30 34.84 49.85 22.86
C GLY A 30 34.25 48.64 23.59
N THR A 31 33.68 48.84 24.78
CA THR A 31 32.95 47.81 25.53
C THR A 31 31.61 47.52 24.86
N TRP A 32 31.63 46.93 23.67
CA TRP A 32 30.42 46.61 22.91
C TRP A 32 30.12 45.12 23.08
N SER A 33 28.86 44.79 23.34
CA SER A 33 28.41 43.41 23.19
C SER A 33 28.25 43.06 21.71
N LEU A 34 28.26 41.77 21.37
CA LEU A 34 27.97 41.31 20.00
C LEU A 34 26.58 41.76 19.53
N SER A 35 25.60 41.85 20.43
CA SER A 35 24.25 42.34 20.13
C SER A 35 24.27 43.83 19.72
N ASP A 36 25.07 44.65 20.41
CA ASP A 36 25.23 46.08 20.09
C ASP A 36 25.88 46.29 18.72
N ALA A 37 26.77 45.38 18.30
CA ALA A 37 27.39 45.43 16.98
C ALA A 37 26.38 45.13 15.86
N PHE A 38 25.52 44.11 16.03
CA PHE A 38 24.48 43.78 15.05
C PHE A 38 23.38 44.84 14.97
N THR A 39 22.93 45.39 16.09
CA THR A 39 21.94 46.49 16.10
C THR A 39 22.49 47.76 15.43
N LYS A 40 23.77 48.08 15.63
CA LYS A 40 24.44 49.16 14.89
C LYS A 40 24.55 48.87 13.40
N ALA A 41 24.84 47.63 13.00
CA ALA A 41 24.86 47.25 11.59
C ALA A 41 23.46 47.40 10.95
N GLU A 42 22.41 46.88 11.60
CA GLU A 42 21.02 46.98 11.14
C GLU A 42 20.54 48.44 11.07
N THR A 43 20.93 49.30 12.01
CA THR A 43 20.59 50.73 11.99
C THR A 43 21.33 51.50 10.90
N VAL A 44 22.58 51.12 10.57
CA VAL A 44 23.30 51.68 9.41
C VAL A 44 22.66 51.24 8.10
N MET A 45 22.16 50.00 8.03
CA MET A 45 21.43 49.48 6.87
C MET A 45 20.05 50.12 6.67
N GLY A 46 19.39 50.52 7.76
CA GLY A 46 18.04 51.11 7.73
C GLY A 46 16.91 50.08 7.57
N TRP A 47 17.23 48.78 7.60
CA TRP A 47 16.29 47.66 7.56
C TRP A 47 16.90 46.43 8.24
N ARG A 48 16.05 45.53 8.75
CA ARG A 48 16.49 44.27 9.36
C ARG A 48 16.42 43.14 8.33
N PRO A 49 17.53 42.40 8.08
CA PRO A 49 17.53 41.30 7.11
C PRO A 49 16.59 40.15 7.46
N VAL A 50 16.34 39.91 8.74
CA VAL A 50 15.36 38.91 9.21
C VAL A 50 13.93 39.30 8.80
N ASP A 51 13.53 40.55 9.03
CA ASP A 51 12.22 41.07 8.63
C ASP A 51 12.03 41.03 7.10
N TYR A 52 13.11 41.19 6.34
CA TYR A 52 13.10 41.04 4.89
C TYR A 52 12.78 39.60 4.45
N LEU A 53 13.37 38.60 5.11
CA LEU A 53 13.09 37.18 4.83
C LEU A 53 11.62 36.84 5.11
N PHE A 54 11.04 37.36 6.20
CA PHE A 54 9.61 37.16 6.50
C PHE A 54 8.69 37.85 5.46
N LYS A 55 8.98 39.09 5.08
CA LYS A 55 8.17 39.83 4.09
C LYS A 55 8.14 39.19 2.70
N LEU A 56 9.24 38.55 2.28
CA LEU A 56 9.31 37.85 0.99
C LEU A 56 8.31 36.69 0.87
N VAL A 57 7.84 36.17 2.00
CA VAL A 57 6.87 35.08 2.06
C VAL A 57 5.43 35.62 2.03
N GLU A 58 5.17 36.77 2.67
CA GLU A 58 3.86 37.44 2.70
C GLU A 58 3.45 38.03 1.34
N ASP A 59 4.40 38.59 0.58
CA ASP A 59 4.12 39.33 -0.67
C ASP A 59 4.01 38.45 -1.94
N GLY A 60 4.07 37.12 -1.81
CA GLY A 60 3.81 36.20 -2.91
C GLY A 60 4.72 36.37 -4.13
N SER A 61 5.95 35.85 -4.05
CA SER A 61 6.88 35.63 -5.18
C SER A 61 7.47 36.86 -5.89
N ALA A 62 7.05 38.09 -5.59
CA ALA A 62 7.71 39.28 -6.09
C ALA A 62 8.89 39.63 -5.16
N LEU A 63 10.13 39.45 -5.64
CA LEU A 63 11.31 39.87 -4.88
C LEU A 63 11.44 41.40 -4.88
N VAL A 64 10.66 42.07 -4.03
CA VAL A 64 10.69 43.51 -3.83
C VAL A 64 11.97 43.88 -3.09
N HIS A 65 12.66 44.95 -3.50
CA HIS A 65 13.82 45.47 -2.78
C HIS A 65 13.36 46.13 -1.46
N PRO A 66 14.08 45.94 -0.33
CA PRO A 66 13.74 46.62 0.90
C PRO A 66 13.82 48.15 0.69
N PRO A 67 12.95 48.95 1.30
CA PRO A 67 13.01 50.39 1.17
C PRO A 67 14.32 50.90 1.78
N LEU A 68 15.26 51.31 0.93
CA LEU A 68 16.48 52.01 1.32
C LEU A 68 16.11 53.40 1.86
N LYS A 69 15.61 53.47 3.09
CA LYS A 69 15.50 54.73 3.82
C LYS A 69 16.64 54.78 4.84
N PRO A 70 17.75 55.49 4.56
CA PRO A 70 18.76 55.73 5.58
C PRO A 70 18.10 56.48 6.74
N THR A 71 18.08 55.86 7.93
CA THR A 71 17.66 56.53 9.16
C THR A 71 18.62 57.70 9.45
N GLU A 72 18.16 58.76 10.11
CA GLU A 72 18.99 59.93 10.46
C GLU A 72 20.28 59.56 11.22
N ILE A 73 20.27 58.41 11.91
CA ILE A 73 21.41 57.79 12.60
C ILE A 73 22.45 57.22 11.62
N SER A 74 22.04 56.63 10.50
CA SER A 74 22.95 56.16 9.44
C SER A 74 23.70 57.32 8.77
N ALA A 75 23.02 58.44 8.56
CA ALA A 75 23.62 59.69 8.08
C ALA A 75 24.61 60.31 9.10
N PHE A 76 24.37 60.08 10.40
CA PHE A 76 25.25 60.55 11.47
C PHE A 76 26.53 59.69 11.62
N LEU A 77 26.42 58.36 11.53
CA LEU A 77 27.54 57.43 11.74
C LEU A 77 28.53 57.37 10.56
N ASN A 78 28.08 57.63 9.32
CA ASN A 78 28.89 57.54 8.10
C ASN A 78 29.54 58.87 7.67
N ARG A 79 29.79 59.82 8.59
CA ARG A 79 30.34 61.15 8.27
C ARG A 79 31.64 61.17 7.46
N THR A 80 32.40 60.07 7.40
CA THR A 80 33.68 60.00 6.67
C THR A 80 33.62 59.28 5.33
N SER A 81 32.53 58.59 4.97
CA SER A 81 32.42 57.89 3.67
C SER A 81 31.53 58.61 2.64
N TYR A 82 30.75 59.62 3.07
CA TYR A 82 29.84 60.33 2.17
C TYR A 82 30.51 61.21 1.10
N ASP A 83 31.81 61.50 1.22
CA ASP A 83 32.53 62.28 0.20
C ASP A 83 33.08 61.45 -0.98
N THR A 84 32.90 60.12 -0.99
CA THR A 84 33.32 59.28 -2.14
C THR A 84 32.23 58.40 -2.77
N ALA A 85 31.06 58.26 -2.15
CA ALA A 85 29.92 57.58 -2.77
C ALA A 85 28.95 58.60 -3.41
N LYS A 86 29.46 59.39 -4.37
CA LYS A 86 28.58 60.02 -5.37
C LYS A 86 27.81 58.90 -6.06
N ALA A 87 26.49 58.96 -5.93
CA ALA A 87 25.49 58.25 -6.69
C ALA A 87 26.00 57.76 -8.06
N SER A 88 26.46 56.51 -8.13
CA SER A 88 26.33 55.72 -9.34
C SER A 88 25.00 54.97 -9.21
N CYS A 89 23.95 55.53 -9.81
CA CYS A 89 22.89 54.71 -10.38
C CYS A 89 23.54 53.82 -11.44
N ASP A 90 24.15 52.72 -11.02
CA ASP A 90 24.73 51.71 -11.90
C ASP A 90 23.64 50.65 -12.16
N PRO A 91 23.44 50.17 -13.40
CA PRO A 91 22.32 49.30 -13.79
C PRO A 91 22.51 47.84 -13.36
N ARG A 92 23.25 47.60 -12.27
CA ARG A 92 23.41 46.29 -11.63
C ARG A 92 22.87 46.37 -10.22
N SER A 93 21.54 46.42 -10.10
CA SER A 93 20.92 45.97 -8.86
C SER A 93 21.44 44.56 -8.57
N PRO A 94 21.84 44.22 -7.34
CA PRO A 94 22.14 42.83 -7.03
C PRO A 94 20.91 42.04 -7.40
N SER A 95 21.08 41.01 -8.24
CA SER A 95 19.98 40.14 -8.62
C SER A 95 19.19 39.80 -7.36
N SER A 96 17.87 39.86 -7.38
CA SER A 96 17.06 39.68 -6.18
C SER A 96 17.43 38.41 -5.39
N ARG A 97 17.96 37.39 -6.09
CA ARG A 97 18.58 36.18 -5.54
C ARG A 97 19.85 36.43 -4.72
N GLN A 98 20.75 37.30 -5.14
CA GLN A 98 21.93 37.70 -4.37
C GLN A 98 21.55 38.41 -3.07
N MET A 99 20.55 39.30 -3.10
CA MET A 99 20.03 39.94 -1.89
C MET A 99 19.45 38.91 -0.92
N LEU A 100 18.66 37.95 -1.43
CA LEU A 100 18.09 36.84 -0.65
C LEU A 100 19.17 36.00 0.05
N LEU A 101 20.21 35.61 -0.68
CA LEU A 101 21.29 34.80 -0.12
C LEU A 101 22.06 35.57 0.94
N GLN A 102 22.36 36.84 0.68
CA GLN A 102 23.08 37.66 1.64
C GLN A 102 22.27 37.93 2.91
N SER A 103 20.96 38.19 2.81
CA SER A 103 20.09 38.33 3.98
C SER A 103 19.98 37.03 4.78
N MET A 104 19.91 35.88 4.10
CA MET A 104 19.89 34.55 4.72
C MET A 104 21.21 34.25 5.46
N PHE A 105 22.37 34.44 4.83
CA PHE A 105 23.66 34.23 5.50
C PHE A 105 23.91 35.22 6.64
N TYR A 106 23.44 36.48 6.52
CA TYR A 106 23.48 37.45 7.61
C TYR A 106 22.64 36.96 8.80
N ALA A 107 21.40 36.51 8.56
CA ALA A 107 20.53 35.98 9.60
C ALA A 107 21.17 34.78 10.31
N ILE A 108 21.76 33.85 9.54
CA ILE A 108 22.49 32.68 10.07
C ILE A 108 23.66 33.11 10.96
N TYR A 109 24.50 34.04 10.47
CA TYR A 109 25.65 34.52 11.23
C TYR A 109 25.22 35.21 12.53
N ARG A 110 24.22 36.10 12.47
CA ARG A 110 23.65 36.79 13.63
C ARG A 110 23.10 35.79 14.65
N GLY A 111 22.28 34.85 14.21
CA GLY A 111 21.63 33.89 15.09
C GLY A 111 22.62 32.92 15.76
N ILE A 112 23.68 32.49 15.05
CA ILE A 112 24.76 31.68 15.65
C ILE A 112 25.57 32.50 16.66
N ALA A 113 25.93 33.74 16.31
CA ALA A 113 26.75 34.60 17.16
C ALA A 113 26.04 35.00 18.47
N LEU A 114 24.72 35.21 18.41
CA LEU A 114 23.89 35.57 19.56
C LEU A 114 23.26 34.36 20.28
N ARG A 115 23.40 33.15 19.72
CA ARG A 115 22.68 31.93 20.16
C ARG A 115 21.14 32.08 20.13
N GLU A 116 20.65 32.95 19.24
CA GLU A 116 19.22 33.16 18.99
C GLU A 116 18.78 32.29 17.80
N TYR A 117 18.53 31.01 18.06
CA TYR A 117 18.26 30.04 16.99
C TYR A 117 16.82 30.09 16.46
N SER A 118 15.84 30.48 17.29
CA SER A 118 14.41 30.40 16.93
C SER A 118 14.03 31.33 15.78
N GLU A 119 14.33 32.62 15.91
CA GLU A 119 14.02 33.63 14.89
C GLU A 119 14.79 33.36 13.59
N MET A 120 16.07 32.95 13.72
CA MET A 120 16.93 32.58 12.60
C MET A 120 16.38 31.40 11.80
N LEU A 121 16.11 30.27 12.47
CA LEU A 121 15.65 29.06 11.82
C LEU A 121 14.27 29.25 11.19
N THR A 122 13.37 29.99 11.84
CA THR A 122 12.04 30.30 11.29
C THR A 122 12.14 31.16 10.02
N ALA A 123 12.98 32.19 10.02
CA ALA A 123 13.19 33.06 8.86
C ALA A 123 13.89 32.34 7.69
N VAL A 124 14.83 31.44 7.98
CA VAL A 124 15.50 30.63 6.95
C VAL A 124 14.54 29.56 6.40
N ALA A 125 13.79 28.88 7.26
CA ALA A 125 12.82 27.85 6.86
C ALA A 125 11.73 28.42 5.96
N SER A 126 11.22 29.62 6.25
CA SER A 126 10.16 30.25 5.46
C SER A 126 10.58 30.58 4.02
N VAL A 127 11.87 30.88 3.82
CA VAL A 127 12.45 31.22 2.51
C VAL A 127 13.00 29.98 1.78
N THR A 128 13.23 28.87 2.48
CA THR A 128 13.80 27.64 1.91
C THR A 128 13.00 27.11 0.68
N PRO A 129 11.65 27.12 0.66
CA PRO A 129 10.88 26.71 -0.51
C PRO A 129 11.10 27.59 -1.76
N LEU A 130 11.62 28.81 -1.62
CA LEU A 130 11.96 29.68 -2.75
C LEU A 130 13.18 29.16 -3.54
N LEU A 131 14.03 28.34 -2.91
CA LEU A 131 15.18 27.68 -3.54
C LEU A 131 14.78 26.44 -4.35
N ILE A 132 13.51 26.02 -4.25
CA ILE A 132 12.97 24.83 -4.89
C ILE A 132 12.08 25.24 -6.08
N PRO A 133 12.12 24.50 -7.22
CA PRO A 133 11.22 24.73 -8.35
C PRO A 133 9.73 24.66 -7.95
N PRO A 134 8.84 25.44 -8.60
CA PRO A 134 7.44 25.56 -8.19
C PRO A 134 6.69 24.22 -8.18
N LEU A 135 6.90 23.35 -9.19
CA LEU A 135 6.31 22.00 -9.26
C LEU A 135 6.62 21.13 -8.03
N VAL A 136 7.76 21.38 -7.41
CA VAL A 136 8.28 20.62 -6.27
C VAL A 136 7.88 21.30 -4.96
N ARG A 137 7.69 22.63 -4.97
CA ARG A 137 7.14 23.41 -3.86
C ARG A 137 5.71 23.01 -3.53
N ASP A 138 4.89 22.74 -4.54
CA ASP A 138 3.49 22.33 -4.36
C ASP A 138 3.38 21.00 -3.58
N ILE A 139 4.41 20.15 -3.65
CA ILE A 139 4.49 18.89 -2.88
C ILE A 139 4.71 19.16 -1.38
N LEU A 140 5.50 20.20 -1.04
CA LEU A 140 5.71 20.61 0.35
C LEU A 140 4.44 21.23 0.95
N SER A 141 3.70 22.04 0.17
CA SER A 141 2.50 22.71 0.67
C SER A 141 1.29 21.78 0.77
N ASN A 142 1.12 20.85 -0.18
CA ASN A 142 -0.06 19.98 -0.22
C ASN A 142 0.12 18.67 0.57
N GLY A 143 1.33 18.44 1.11
CA GLY A 143 1.68 17.26 1.87
C GLY A 143 2.05 16.05 1.01
N VAL A 144 2.93 15.22 1.57
CA VAL A 144 3.68 14.19 0.84
C VAL A 144 2.86 12.94 0.47
N LEU A 145 1.67 12.73 1.04
CA LEU A 145 0.88 11.50 0.83
C LEU A 145 0.46 11.28 -0.64
N ASN A 146 0.12 12.36 -1.34
CA ASN A 146 -0.34 12.31 -2.73
C ASN A 146 0.72 12.82 -3.73
N ALA A 147 1.99 12.86 -3.30
CA ALA A 147 3.08 13.39 -4.12
C ALA A 147 3.30 12.57 -5.40
N THR A 148 3.16 13.23 -6.55
CA THR A 148 3.62 12.73 -7.86
C THR A 148 5.00 13.30 -8.13
N TRP A 149 6.02 12.45 -7.95
CA TRP A 149 7.40 12.88 -8.08
C TRP A 149 7.76 13.06 -9.57
N PRO A 150 8.28 14.22 -9.96
CA PRO A 150 8.58 14.51 -11.36
C PRO A 150 9.82 13.72 -11.83
N ASP A 151 9.70 13.05 -12.98
CA ASP A 151 10.72 12.11 -13.47
C ASP A 151 11.98 12.81 -14.04
N GLN A 152 11.86 14.07 -14.48
CA GLN A 152 12.94 14.87 -15.09
C GLN A 152 12.84 16.35 -14.69
N ILE A 153 13.61 16.78 -13.69
CA ILE A 153 13.79 18.20 -13.37
C ILE A 153 15.29 18.48 -13.27
N THR A 154 15.74 19.49 -14.03
CA THR A 154 17.07 20.06 -13.86
C THR A 154 17.06 21.05 -12.71
N LEU A 155 17.72 20.71 -11.62
CA LEU A 155 17.88 21.61 -10.47
C LEU A 155 19.05 22.56 -10.68
N ASN A 156 18.93 23.78 -10.15
CA ASN A 156 20.04 24.71 -10.10
C ASN A 156 21.09 24.20 -9.12
N GLN A 157 22.32 24.01 -9.60
CA GLN A 157 23.42 23.51 -8.77
C GLN A 157 23.67 24.38 -7.53
N LEU A 158 23.56 25.71 -7.66
CA LEU A 158 23.73 26.65 -6.54
C LEU A 158 22.70 26.41 -5.44
N ASP A 159 21.42 26.26 -5.79
CA ASP A 159 20.34 26.04 -4.82
C ASP A 159 20.51 24.69 -4.10
N CYS A 160 20.94 23.64 -4.81
CA CYS A 160 21.27 22.35 -4.20
C CYS A 160 22.42 22.47 -3.18
N GLN A 161 23.46 23.26 -3.48
CA GLN A 161 24.57 23.45 -2.53
C GLN A 161 24.15 24.27 -1.30
N ILE A 162 23.27 25.26 -1.49
CA ILE A 162 22.71 26.05 -0.38
C ILE A 162 21.86 25.17 0.51
N LEU A 163 20.92 24.40 -0.05
CA LEU A 163 20.08 23.47 0.71
C LEU A 163 20.92 22.41 1.43
N ARG A 164 21.97 21.91 0.77
CA ARG A 164 22.95 21.02 1.41
C ARG A 164 23.60 21.70 2.61
N PHE A 165 24.10 22.93 2.46
CA PHE A 165 24.70 23.69 3.57
C PHE A 165 23.71 23.86 4.72
N LEU A 166 22.47 24.27 4.44
CA LEU A 166 21.42 24.47 5.44
C LEU A 166 21.09 23.18 6.18
N ALA A 167 20.94 22.05 5.48
CA ALA A 167 20.69 20.76 6.09
C ALA A 167 21.83 20.33 7.03
N HIS A 168 23.09 20.49 6.62
CA HIS A 168 24.23 20.16 7.48
C HIS A 168 24.36 21.13 8.66
N LEU A 169 24.03 22.41 8.46
CA LEU A 169 23.97 23.39 9.54
C LEU A 169 22.95 22.97 10.60
N VAL A 170 21.72 22.63 10.21
CA VAL A 170 20.67 22.15 11.11
C VAL A 170 21.13 20.89 11.85
N LEU A 171 21.69 19.90 11.15
CA LEU A 171 22.19 18.67 11.78
C LEU A 171 23.34 18.93 12.77
N CYS A 172 24.22 19.89 12.48
CA CYS A 172 25.27 20.30 13.40
C CYS A 172 24.69 21.02 14.63
N LEU A 173 23.74 21.94 14.43
CA LEU A 173 23.07 22.64 15.53
C LEU A 173 22.32 21.66 16.44
N GLN A 174 21.60 20.69 15.89
CA GLN A 174 20.90 19.63 16.65
C GLN A 174 21.83 18.78 17.52
N ARG A 175 23.12 18.69 17.19
CA ARG A 175 24.12 18.00 18.02
C ARG A 175 24.71 18.87 19.12
N LEU A 176 24.70 20.19 18.95
CA LEU A 176 25.37 21.14 19.84
C LEU A 176 24.42 21.76 20.86
N GLU A 177 23.16 21.97 20.49
CA GLU A 177 22.16 22.70 21.27
C GLU A 177 20.93 21.81 21.54
N SER A 178 20.36 21.90 22.74
CA SER A 178 19.23 21.06 23.17
C SER A 178 17.85 21.67 22.88
N ASN A 179 17.77 22.99 22.72
CA ASN A 179 16.49 23.74 22.64
C ASN A 179 16.30 24.37 21.27
N LEU A 180 16.23 23.55 20.21
CA LEU A 180 15.97 24.04 18.86
C LEU A 180 14.50 23.83 18.48
N PRO A 181 13.89 24.78 17.75
CA PRO A 181 12.53 24.61 17.24
C PRO A 181 12.50 23.47 16.20
N GLU A 182 11.64 22.47 16.42
CA GLU A 182 11.60 21.26 15.59
C GLU A 182 11.03 21.51 14.19
N GLU A 183 9.94 22.25 14.08
CA GLU A 183 9.26 22.53 12.81
C GLU A 183 10.15 23.21 11.75
N PRO A 184 10.87 24.33 12.02
CA PRO A 184 11.75 24.93 11.02
C PRO A 184 12.96 24.05 10.70
N CYS A 185 13.46 23.25 11.65
CA CYS A 185 14.51 22.27 11.37
C CYS A 185 14.01 21.20 10.38
N ASN A 186 12.81 20.66 10.63
CA ASN A 186 12.18 19.68 9.76
C ASN A 186 11.89 20.28 8.39
N ALA A 187 11.35 21.49 8.29
CA ALA A 187 11.07 22.14 7.00
C ALA A 187 12.33 22.28 6.12
N ILE A 188 13.47 22.65 6.71
CA ILE A 188 14.76 22.75 5.99
C ILE A 188 15.24 21.36 5.53
N LEU A 189 15.12 20.34 6.39
CA LEU A 189 15.50 18.97 6.04
C LEU A 189 14.58 18.38 4.96
N GLU A 190 13.27 18.59 5.05
CA GLU A 190 12.26 18.16 4.10
C GLU A 190 12.51 18.75 2.71
N ALA A 191 12.78 20.06 2.65
CA ALA A 191 13.19 20.74 1.43
C ALA A 191 14.42 20.09 0.78
N TYR A 192 15.44 19.74 1.57
CA TYR A 192 16.62 19.06 1.06
C TYR A 192 16.34 17.60 0.64
N ILE A 193 15.57 16.85 1.43
CA ILE A 193 15.19 15.46 1.13
C ILE A 193 14.47 15.37 -0.22
N ILE A 194 13.54 16.30 -0.48
CA ILE A 194 12.87 16.38 -1.77
C ILE A 194 13.86 16.54 -2.92
N THR A 195 14.85 17.43 -2.79
CA THR A 195 15.86 17.60 -3.84
C THR A 195 16.68 16.34 -4.07
N LEU A 196 17.00 15.59 -3.01
CA LEU A 196 17.70 14.30 -3.12
C LEU A 196 16.88 13.23 -3.84
N ILE A 197 15.55 13.22 -3.62
CA ILE A 197 14.63 12.31 -4.30
C ILE A 197 14.59 12.63 -5.80
N VAL A 198 14.48 13.90 -6.16
CA VAL A 198 14.49 14.37 -7.56
C VAL A 198 15.83 14.09 -8.24
N GLU A 199 16.96 14.26 -7.54
CA GLU A 199 18.30 13.90 -8.03
C GLU A 199 18.56 12.37 -8.09
N ARG A 200 17.60 11.54 -7.65
CA ARG A 200 17.71 10.07 -7.56
C ARG A 200 18.90 9.58 -6.73
N ARG A 201 19.29 10.31 -5.68
CA ARG A 201 20.36 9.91 -4.75
C ARG A 201 19.82 9.09 -3.58
N PHE A 202 19.28 7.91 -3.89
CA PHE A 202 18.56 7.05 -2.94
C PHE A 202 19.31 6.70 -1.64
N PRO A 203 20.63 6.40 -1.64
CA PRO A 203 21.33 6.05 -0.40
C PRO A 203 21.29 7.17 0.65
N LEU A 204 21.35 8.43 0.19
CA LEU A 204 21.33 9.59 1.07
C LEU A 204 19.95 9.85 1.65
N VAL A 205 18.89 9.61 0.88
CA VAL A 205 17.49 9.85 1.28
C VAL A 205 17.17 9.14 2.61
N ALA A 206 17.55 7.87 2.76
CA ALA A 206 17.35 7.11 4.00
C ALA A 206 18.07 7.75 5.20
N SER A 207 19.32 8.19 5.00
CA SER A 207 20.15 8.79 6.06
C SER A 207 19.65 10.14 6.55
N TYR A 208 19.05 10.95 5.66
CA TYR A 208 18.48 12.25 6.04
C TYR A 208 17.08 12.12 6.63
N ILE A 209 16.26 11.19 6.11
CA ILE A 209 14.93 10.93 6.68
C ILE A 209 15.04 10.41 8.12
N SER A 210 16.04 9.58 8.45
CA SER A 210 16.25 9.12 9.85
C SER A 210 16.62 10.22 10.85
N LYS A 211 16.86 11.46 10.38
CA LYS A 211 17.14 12.63 11.22
C LYS A 211 15.95 13.57 11.42
N LEU A 212 14.79 13.26 10.84
CA LEU A 212 13.55 13.98 11.14
C LEU A 212 13.09 13.66 12.57
N SER A 213 12.47 14.64 13.26
CA SER A 213 12.15 14.52 14.70
C SER A 213 11.22 13.36 15.04
N THR A 214 10.17 13.13 14.24
CA THR A 214 9.07 12.20 14.58
C THR A 214 9.08 10.94 13.72
N SER A 215 8.98 9.75 14.34
CA SER A 215 8.91 8.46 13.63
C SER A 215 7.74 8.37 12.63
N VAL A 216 6.60 9.00 12.94
CA VAL A 216 5.44 9.08 12.03
C VAL A 216 5.79 9.86 10.75
N ARG A 217 6.47 11.01 10.91
CA ARG A 217 6.95 11.85 9.80
C ARG A 217 7.97 11.08 8.95
N GLN A 218 8.94 10.41 9.59
CA GLN A 218 9.91 9.54 8.90
C GLN A 218 9.22 8.48 8.03
N THR A 219 8.23 7.79 8.62
CA THR A 219 7.45 6.75 7.96
C THR A 219 6.68 7.32 6.76
N ARG A 220 5.97 8.43 6.95
CA ARG A 220 5.17 9.10 5.91
C ARG A 220 6.02 9.54 4.72
N TRP A 221 7.16 10.17 4.99
CA TRP A 221 8.08 10.64 3.95
C TRP A 221 8.72 9.50 3.17
N TYR A 222 9.27 8.50 3.89
CA TYR A 222 9.92 7.37 3.23
C TYR A 222 8.91 6.52 2.46
N ALA A 223 7.71 6.30 2.99
CA ALA A 223 6.67 5.55 2.33
C ALA A 223 6.17 6.23 1.04
N SER A 224 6.00 7.55 1.05
CA SER A 224 5.63 8.27 -0.17
C SER A 224 6.72 8.19 -1.23
N PHE A 225 7.99 8.36 -0.83
CA PHE A 225 9.14 8.17 -1.71
C PHE A 225 9.11 6.76 -2.34
N LEU A 226 9.01 5.71 -1.53
CA LEU A 226 8.94 4.32 -2.01
C LEU A 226 7.74 4.05 -2.93
N SER A 227 6.57 4.63 -2.63
CA SER A 227 5.35 4.47 -3.44
C SER A 227 5.51 4.98 -4.88
N SER A 228 6.49 5.87 -5.12
CA SER A 228 6.75 6.46 -6.44
C SER A 228 7.71 5.63 -7.30
N LEU A 229 8.42 4.67 -6.70
CA LEU A 229 9.43 3.88 -7.39
C LEU A 229 8.80 2.85 -8.33
N LYS A 230 9.13 2.93 -9.62
CA LYS A 230 8.62 2.03 -10.67
C LYS A 230 9.41 0.72 -10.79
N LYS A 231 10.74 0.76 -10.55
CA LYS A 231 11.64 -0.40 -10.73
C LYS A 231 11.72 -1.23 -9.46
N VAL A 232 11.74 -2.55 -9.60
CA VAL A 232 11.75 -3.49 -8.46
C VAL A 232 13.11 -3.48 -7.75
N GLU A 233 14.20 -3.36 -8.51
CA GLU A 233 15.57 -3.34 -8.00
C GLU A 233 15.80 -2.13 -7.10
N ASP A 234 15.32 -0.96 -7.52
CA ASP A 234 15.41 0.29 -6.74
C ASP A 234 14.64 0.15 -5.42
N ARG A 235 13.50 -0.55 -5.40
CA ARG A 235 12.70 -0.78 -4.18
C ARG A 235 13.48 -1.62 -3.16
N HIS A 236 14.07 -2.72 -3.59
CA HIS A 236 14.86 -3.58 -2.71
C HIS A 236 16.06 -2.84 -2.13
N GLN A 237 16.83 -2.13 -2.97
CA GLN A 237 17.97 -1.34 -2.50
C GLN A 237 17.56 -0.26 -1.51
N CYS A 238 16.42 0.40 -1.73
CA CYS A 238 15.91 1.40 -0.81
C CYS A 238 15.51 0.78 0.54
N LEU A 239 14.85 -0.38 0.55
CA LEU A 239 14.55 -1.09 1.80
C LEU A 239 15.83 -1.44 2.58
N ASP A 240 16.87 -1.91 1.89
CA ASP A 240 18.18 -2.17 2.51
C ASP A 240 18.81 -0.87 3.08
N TYR A 241 18.70 0.26 2.37
CA TYR A 241 19.16 1.55 2.88
C TYR A 241 18.36 2.01 4.10
N ALA A 242 17.05 1.74 4.15
CA ALA A 242 16.21 2.08 5.28
C ALA A 242 16.61 1.26 6.53
N GLU A 243 16.87 -0.03 6.36
CA GLU A 243 17.36 -0.90 7.44
C GLU A 243 18.71 -0.42 7.98
N ASN A 244 19.66 -0.12 7.08
CA ASN A 244 20.97 0.42 7.43
C ASN A 244 20.91 1.79 8.13
N ALA A 245 19.89 2.60 7.82
CA ALA A 245 19.67 3.91 8.45
C ALA A 245 18.93 3.81 9.80
N GLY A 246 18.48 2.61 10.20
CA GLY A 246 17.72 2.37 11.43
C GLY A 246 16.25 2.80 11.36
N LEU A 247 15.68 2.91 10.15
CA LEU A 247 14.27 3.19 9.97
C LEU A 247 13.43 1.93 10.21
N ASP A 248 12.21 2.10 10.72
CA ASP A 248 11.27 0.98 10.89
C ASP A 248 10.68 0.54 9.54
N VAL A 249 11.36 -0.43 8.91
CA VAL A 249 10.97 -1.00 7.62
C VAL A 249 9.54 -1.55 7.66
N LYS A 250 9.11 -2.16 8.78
CA LYS A 250 7.77 -2.73 8.91
C LYS A 250 6.70 -1.64 8.87
N ARG A 251 6.87 -0.56 9.63
CA ARG A 251 5.93 0.59 9.60
C ARG A 251 5.89 1.25 8.22
N ILE A 252 7.05 1.38 7.58
CA ILE A 252 7.19 1.96 6.24
C ILE A 252 6.44 1.14 5.19
N THR A 253 6.66 -0.17 5.11
CA THR A 253 6.01 -1.03 4.10
C THR A 253 4.49 -1.05 4.27
N ARG A 254 3.98 -1.02 5.51
CA ARG A 254 2.54 -0.84 5.79
C ARG A 254 2.03 0.50 5.27
N ALA A 255 2.75 1.59 5.53
CA ALA A 255 2.36 2.92 5.06
C ALA A 255 2.37 3.00 3.53
N VAL A 256 3.35 2.38 2.85
CA VAL A 256 3.38 2.30 1.38
C VAL A 256 2.11 1.64 0.85
N ILE A 257 1.68 0.52 1.46
CA ILE A 257 0.47 -0.19 1.05
C ILE A 257 -0.78 0.67 1.24
N ARG A 258 -0.88 1.38 2.38
CA ARG A 258 -2.01 2.30 2.62
C ARG A 258 -2.07 3.41 1.56
N ILE A 259 -0.93 3.99 1.19
CA ILE A 259 -0.86 5.01 0.13
C ILE A 259 -1.28 4.42 -1.22
N VAL A 260 -0.73 3.26 -1.58
CA VAL A 260 -1.04 2.56 -2.83
C VAL A 260 -2.54 2.24 -2.92
N ARG A 261 -3.14 1.74 -1.84
CA ARG A 261 -4.57 1.42 -1.76
C ARG A 261 -5.46 2.67 -1.85
N ARG A 262 -5.14 3.73 -1.10
CA ARG A 262 -5.89 5.00 -1.15
C ARG A 262 -5.92 5.59 -2.57
N ARG A 263 -4.77 5.61 -3.26
CA ARG A 263 -4.69 6.09 -4.65
C ARG A 263 -5.60 5.29 -5.59
N PHE A 264 -5.85 4.02 -5.29
CA PHE A 264 -6.78 3.19 -6.06
C PHE A 264 -8.23 3.48 -5.73
N ASP A 265 -8.59 3.58 -4.45
CA ASP A 265 -9.96 3.90 -4.05
C ASP A 265 -10.40 5.24 -4.67
N GLU A 266 -9.48 6.21 -4.75
CA GLU A 266 -9.69 7.49 -5.45
C GLU A 266 -9.88 7.30 -6.97
N GLN A 267 -9.08 6.45 -7.63
CA GLN A 267 -9.21 6.18 -9.08
C GLN A 267 -10.49 5.42 -9.45
N GLU A 268 -10.93 4.47 -8.62
CA GLU A 268 -12.17 3.74 -8.85
C GLU A 268 -13.41 4.63 -8.61
N ASN A 269 -13.37 5.53 -7.61
CA ASN A 269 -14.46 6.47 -7.36
C ASN A 269 -14.68 7.45 -8.51
N ILE A 270 -13.60 7.96 -9.14
CA ILE A 270 -13.71 8.82 -10.33
C ILE A 270 -14.40 8.06 -11.49
N GLY A 271 -14.12 6.76 -11.65
CA GLY A 271 -14.79 5.93 -12.65
C GLY A 271 -16.23 5.52 -12.28
N ALA A 272 -16.61 5.62 -11.01
CA ALA A 272 -17.95 5.30 -10.53
C ALA A 272 -18.94 6.46 -10.75
N GLU A 273 -18.48 7.72 -10.68
CA GLU A 273 -19.31 8.89 -11.00
C GLU A 273 -19.75 8.92 -12.48
N ASP A 274 -18.86 8.52 -13.40
CA ASP A 274 -19.20 8.34 -14.82
C ASP A 274 -20.17 7.16 -15.07
N LYS A 275 -20.14 6.15 -14.19
CA LYS A 275 -21.08 5.01 -14.22
C LYS A 275 -22.40 5.28 -13.49
N ALA A 276 -22.47 6.28 -12.61
CA ALA A 276 -23.65 6.62 -11.83
C ALA A 276 -24.79 7.25 -12.66
N ILE A 277 -24.56 7.55 -13.94
CA ILE A 277 -25.63 7.85 -14.91
C ILE A 277 -26.42 6.56 -15.26
N ALA A 278 -25.87 5.38 -14.98
CA ALA A 278 -26.63 4.13 -14.87
C ALA A 278 -26.87 3.84 -13.38
N GLY A 279 -28.05 4.19 -12.90
CA GLY A 279 -28.38 4.31 -11.48
C GLY A 279 -28.12 3.09 -10.59
N PRO A 280 -28.09 3.28 -9.26
CA PRO A 280 -27.88 2.24 -8.27
C PRO A 280 -29.12 1.35 -8.15
N PHE A 281 -28.91 0.07 -7.81
CA PHE A 281 -29.86 -1.06 -7.73
C PHE A 281 -29.92 -1.95 -8.98
N LEU A 282 -29.07 -2.99 -8.96
CA LEU A 282 -29.33 -4.26 -9.62
C LEU A 282 -30.67 -4.82 -9.11
N LYS A 283 -31.72 -4.75 -9.94
CA LYS A 283 -32.89 -5.62 -9.81
C LYS A 283 -32.58 -6.97 -10.46
N PRO A 284 -33.06 -8.09 -9.91
CA PRO A 284 -32.92 -9.40 -10.51
C PRO A 284 -33.94 -9.53 -11.65
N SER A 285 -33.55 -9.16 -12.86
CA SER A 285 -34.31 -9.49 -14.06
C SER A 285 -33.59 -10.63 -14.78
N GLN A 286 -34.21 -11.82 -14.68
CA GLN A 286 -34.01 -13.03 -15.47
C GLN A 286 -33.06 -12.85 -16.69
N THR A 287 -31.78 -13.06 -16.47
CA THR A 287 -30.83 -13.33 -17.53
C THR A 287 -30.95 -14.80 -17.90
N LYS A 288 -31.40 -15.06 -19.13
CA LYS A 288 -31.40 -16.41 -19.69
C LYS A 288 -29.98 -16.96 -19.64
N VAL A 289 -29.89 -18.25 -19.32
CA VAL A 289 -28.68 -19.07 -19.11
C VAL A 289 -27.65 -18.99 -20.27
N THR A 290 -28.00 -18.40 -21.41
CA THR A 290 -27.12 -18.28 -22.59
C THR A 290 -26.12 -17.12 -22.55
N ASP A 291 -26.29 -16.11 -21.67
CA ASP A 291 -25.36 -14.96 -21.61
C ASP A 291 -24.23 -15.12 -20.57
N ILE A 292 -24.26 -16.17 -19.76
CA ILE A 292 -23.24 -16.46 -18.73
C ILE A 292 -21.93 -16.99 -19.35
N VAL A 293 -21.97 -17.45 -20.60
CA VAL A 293 -20.79 -18.04 -21.29
C VAL A 293 -20.08 -17.04 -22.22
N SER A 294 -20.58 -15.79 -22.34
CA SER A 294 -20.03 -14.81 -23.30
C SER A 294 -19.45 -13.54 -22.66
N SER A 295 -19.34 -13.47 -21.33
CA SER A 295 -18.64 -12.37 -20.64
C SER A 295 -17.19 -12.71 -20.27
N ASP A 296 -16.58 -13.67 -20.97
CA ASP A 296 -15.11 -13.82 -21.03
C ASP A 296 -14.50 -12.75 -21.95
N MET A 297 -14.75 -11.48 -21.63
CA MET A 297 -13.94 -10.38 -22.17
C MET A 297 -12.80 -10.07 -21.21
N VAL A 298 -11.75 -10.85 -21.42
CA VAL A 298 -10.33 -10.47 -21.44
C VAL A 298 -9.46 -11.15 -20.36
N PRO A 299 -8.63 -12.15 -20.71
CA PRO A 299 -7.68 -12.81 -19.81
C PRO A 299 -6.47 -11.95 -19.43
N TYR A 300 -6.43 -10.67 -19.83
CA TYR A 300 -5.36 -9.74 -19.47
C TYR A 300 -5.68 -9.05 -18.16
N LEU A 301 -4.82 -9.28 -17.16
CA LEU A 301 -4.78 -8.47 -15.94
C LEU A 301 -4.73 -6.99 -16.33
N THR A 302 -5.68 -6.20 -15.82
CA THR A 302 -5.65 -4.76 -16.07
C THR A 302 -4.37 -4.18 -15.46
N GLN A 303 -3.90 -3.05 -15.98
CA GLN A 303 -2.71 -2.41 -15.42
C GLN A 303 -2.90 -2.10 -13.92
N LEU A 304 -4.13 -1.77 -13.51
CA LEU A 304 -4.50 -1.57 -12.12
C LEU A 304 -4.36 -2.84 -11.29
N ASP A 305 -4.87 -3.98 -11.79
CA ASP A 305 -4.77 -5.28 -11.13
C ASP A 305 -3.29 -5.69 -10.95
N LYS A 306 -2.42 -5.39 -11.93
CA LYS A 306 -0.97 -5.67 -11.83
C LYS A 306 -0.30 -4.86 -10.72
N VAL A 307 -0.64 -3.58 -10.56
CA VAL A 307 -0.06 -2.76 -9.48
C VAL A 307 -0.57 -3.22 -8.11
N ARG A 308 -1.83 -3.64 -8.00
CA ARG A 308 -2.39 -4.24 -6.77
C ARG A 308 -1.62 -5.50 -6.36
N ILE A 309 -1.39 -6.41 -7.30
CA ILE A 309 -0.64 -7.65 -7.04
C ILE A 309 0.83 -7.33 -6.69
N ALA A 310 1.46 -6.37 -7.38
CA ALA A 310 2.83 -5.95 -7.08
C ALA A 310 2.99 -5.29 -5.71
N ALA A 311 1.90 -4.86 -5.05
CA ALA A 311 1.97 -4.32 -3.69
C ALA A 311 2.35 -5.39 -2.64
N LEU A 312 2.12 -6.67 -2.94
CA LEU A 312 2.50 -7.80 -2.07
C LEU A 312 4.01 -7.88 -1.85
N ASP A 313 4.79 -7.43 -2.84
CA ASP A 313 6.26 -7.48 -2.82
C ASP A 313 6.86 -6.67 -1.66
N TRP A 314 6.18 -5.60 -1.24
CA TRP A 314 6.62 -4.76 -0.13
C TRP A 314 6.64 -5.50 1.20
N LEU A 315 5.66 -6.39 1.45
CA LEU A 315 5.62 -7.21 2.68
C LEU A 315 6.37 -8.53 2.51
N ALA A 316 6.60 -8.99 1.28
CA ALA A 316 7.36 -10.21 1.01
C ALA A 316 8.86 -10.09 1.37
N HIS A 317 9.38 -8.86 1.47
CA HIS A 317 10.77 -8.60 1.82
C HIS A 317 11.11 -9.02 3.25
N ASP A 318 10.29 -8.63 4.24
CA ASP A 318 10.53 -8.97 5.65
C ASP A 318 9.87 -10.31 6.03
N ARG A 319 10.68 -11.21 6.59
CA ARG A 319 10.24 -12.48 7.15
C ARG A 319 9.23 -12.31 8.29
N GLY A 320 9.30 -11.20 9.02
CA GLY A 320 8.37 -10.84 10.08
C GLY A 320 6.97 -10.50 9.57
N GLN A 321 6.83 -9.99 8.34
CA GLN A 321 5.53 -9.53 7.82
C GLN A 321 4.74 -10.60 7.05
N ARG A 322 5.12 -11.88 7.16
CA ARG A 322 4.42 -12.98 6.45
C ARG A 322 2.93 -13.11 6.77
N GLY A 323 2.56 -12.86 8.03
CA GLY A 323 1.14 -12.84 8.42
C GLY A 323 0.39 -11.66 7.78
N GLU A 324 1.01 -10.48 7.79
CA GLU A 324 0.48 -9.25 7.15
C GLU A 324 0.33 -9.44 5.62
N LEU A 325 1.32 -10.07 4.98
CA LEU A 325 1.30 -10.44 3.56
C LEU A 325 0.11 -11.35 3.23
N LEU A 326 -0.16 -12.34 4.07
CA LEU A 326 -1.30 -13.25 3.89
C LEU A 326 -2.64 -12.52 4.00
N VAL A 327 -2.76 -11.59 4.95
CA VAL A 327 -3.97 -10.76 5.10
C VAL A 327 -4.22 -9.93 3.85
N LEU A 328 -3.17 -9.28 3.32
CA LEU A 328 -3.28 -8.49 2.09
C LEU A 328 -3.64 -9.36 0.90
N ALA A 329 -3.01 -10.53 0.75
CA ALA A 329 -3.33 -11.49 -0.30
C ALA A 329 -4.80 -11.94 -0.24
N ASN A 330 -5.30 -12.29 0.95
CA ASN A 330 -6.69 -12.66 1.15
C ASN A 330 -7.64 -11.53 0.77
N SER A 331 -7.31 -10.27 1.08
CA SER A 331 -8.14 -9.13 0.68
C SER A 331 -8.26 -8.98 -0.84
N LEU A 332 -7.14 -9.14 -1.56
CA LEU A 332 -7.14 -9.11 -3.03
C LEU A 332 -7.87 -10.32 -3.62
N MET A 333 -7.71 -11.50 -3.04
CA MET A 333 -8.41 -12.70 -3.47
C MET A 333 -9.92 -12.55 -3.29
N ARG A 334 -10.39 -12.05 -2.13
CA ARG A 334 -11.81 -11.77 -1.90
C ARG A 334 -12.37 -10.82 -2.97
N LEU A 335 -11.65 -9.74 -3.27
CA LEU A 335 -12.03 -8.77 -4.30
C LEU A 335 -12.11 -9.42 -5.70
N PHE A 336 -11.07 -10.14 -6.13
CA PHE A 336 -11.03 -10.72 -7.47
C PHE A 336 -12.04 -11.86 -7.67
N ILE A 337 -12.29 -12.66 -6.63
CA ILE A 337 -13.34 -13.69 -6.66
C ILE A 337 -14.72 -13.04 -6.75
N ALA A 338 -14.98 -11.98 -5.97
CA ALA A 338 -16.25 -11.25 -6.04
C ALA A 338 -16.50 -10.65 -7.44
N ILE A 339 -15.45 -10.17 -8.12
CA ILE A 339 -15.51 -9.62 -9.49
C ILE A 339 -15.44 -10.72 -10.57
N LYS A 340 -15.34 -12.01 -10.20
CA LYS A 340 -15.20 -13.16 -11.12
C LYS A 340 -13.95 -13.12 -12.02
N LYS A 341 -12.91 -12.39 -11.60
CA LYS A 341 -11.60 -12.38 -12.27
C LYS A 341 -10.68 -13.45 -11.69
N LEU A 342 -10.97 -14.73 -11.97
CA LEU A 342 -10.23 -15.85 -11.39
C LEU A 342 -8.74 -15.85 -11.80
N GLY A 343 -8.41 -15.43 -13.02
CA GLY A 343 -7.02 -15.27 -13.47
C GLY A 343 -6.21 -14.25 -12.65
N ALA A 344 -6.85 -13.18 -12.14
CA ALA A 344 -6.21 -12.23 -11.23
C ALA A 344 -6.00 -12.81 -9.83
N ALA A 345 -6.96 -13.59 -9.34
CA ALA A 345 -6.81 -14.32 -8.09
C ALA A 345 -5.68 -15.37 -8.16
N ARG A 346 -5.53 -16.06 -9.30
CA ARG A 346 -4.40 -16.96 -9.54
C ARG A 346 -3.06 -16.22 -9.57
N ALA A 347 -3.00 -15.06 -10.23
CA ALA A 347 -1.79 -14.24 -10.26
C ALA A 347 -1.35 -13.75 -8.87
N VAL A 348 -2.28 -13.57 -7.91
CA VAL A 348 -1.94 -13.33 -6.50
C VAL A 348 -1.20 -14.53 -5.91
N LEU A 349 -1.68 -15.76 -6.13
CA LEU A 349 -1.06 -16.98 -5.61
C LEU A 349 0.34 -17.21 -6.18
N GLU A 350 0.54 -16.97 -7.48
CA GLU A 350 1.83 -17.08 -8.14
C GLU A 350 2.87 -16.08 -7.59
N ARG A 351 2.43 -14.95 -7.04
CA ARG A 351 3.31 -13.92 -6.48
C ARG A 351 3.73 -14.23 -5.04
N LEU A 352 3.02 -15.10 -4.33
CA LEU A 352 3.33 -15.42 -2.93
C LEU A 352 4.60 -16.29 -2.83
N PRO A 353 5.41 -16.12 -1.75
CA PRO A 353 6.53 -17.01 -1.48
C PRO A 353 6.09 -18.48 -1.38
N ILE A 354 6.86 -19.37 -1.98
CA ILE A 354 6.63 -20.82 -1.92
C ILE A 354 6.61 -21.27 -0.45
N ALA A 355 5.64 -22.12 -0.11
CA ALA A 355 5.43 -22.65 1.24
C ALA A 355 5.14 -21.58 2.31
N LEU A 356 4.68 -20.37 1.94
CA LEU A 356 4.26 -19.33 2.90
C LEU A 356 3.25 -19.87 3.93
N VAL A 357 2.18 -20.49 3.44
CA VAL A 357 1.09 -21.01 4.27
C VAL A 357 1.57 -22.18 5.12
N ASP A 358 2.38 -23.07 4.56
CA ASP A 358 2.91 -24.23 5.29
C ASP A 358 3.86 -23.79 6.41
N GLN A 359 4.72 -22.81 6.16
CA GLN A 359 5.59 -22.20 7.18
C GLN A 359 4.76 -21.58 8.31
N LEU A 360 3.66 -20.89 7.99
CA LEU A 360 2.78 -20.30 8.98
C LEU A 360 2.03 -21.40 9.77
N LYS A 361 1.53 -22.44 9.11
CA LYS A 361 0.89 -23.60 9.77
C LYS A 361 1.85 -24.33 10.70
N VAL A 362 3.10 -24.58 10.27
CA VAL A 362 4.12 -25.21 11.12
C VAL A 362 4.39 -24.37 12.35
N LYS A 363 4.43 -23.04 12.25
CA LYS A 363 4.57 -22.16 13.42
C LYS A 363 3.38 -22.25 14.37
N LEU A 364 2.17 -22.42 13.86
CA LEU A 364 0.99 -22.66 14.70
C LEU A 364 1.10 -24.00 15.44
N LEU A 365 1.50 -25.06 14.75
CA LEU A 365 1.68 -26.38 15.36
C LEU A 365 2.79 -26.37 16.41
N GLN A 366 3.92 -25.71 16.14
CA GLN A 366 5.00 -25.55 17.11
C GLN A 366 4.56 -24.80 18.37
N ALA A 367 3.67 -23.81 18.23
CA ALA A 367 3.07 -23.13 19.36
C ALA A 367 2.18 -24.08 20.20
N GLU A 368 1.36 -24.89 19.53
CA GLU A 368 0.50 -25.89 20.15
C GLU A 368 1.30 -26.96 20.90
N GLU A 369 2.42 -27.41 20.34
CA GLU A 369 3.32 -28.36 20.98
C GLU A 369 4.06 -27.77 22.20
N ALA A 370 4.49 -26.51 22.11
CA ALA A 370 5.28 -25.87 23.17
C ALA A 370 4.47 -25.45 24.40
N TYR A 371 3.22 -25.00 24.20
CA TYR A 371 2.40 -24.41 25.27
C TYR A 371 1.14 -25.23 25.60
N GLY A 372 0.84 -26.27 24.82
CA GLY A 372 -0.43 -27.02 24.90
C GLY A 372 -1.56 -26.32 24.15
N THR A 373 -2.58 -27.07 23.73
CA THR A 373 -3.60 -26.62 22.77
C THR A 373 -4.40 -25.39 23.21
N GLU A 374 -4.72 -25.27 24.50
CA GLU A 374 -5.54 -24.15 25.01
C GLU A 374 -4.70 -22.87 25.22
N VAL A 375 -3.45 -22.99 25.69
CA VAL A 375 -2.55 -21.84 25.85
C VAL A 375 -2.05 -21.36 24.49
N ALA A 376 -1.83 -22.25 23.54
CA ALA A 376 -1.43 -21.90 22.18
C ALA A 376 -2.55 -21.17 21.42
N LYS A 377 -3.82 -21.55 21.60
CA LYS A 377 -4.96 -20.79 21.07
C LYS A 377 -5.06 -19.37 21.66
N ALA A 378 -4.60 -19.17 22.89
CA ALA A 378 -4.49 -17.84 23.51
C ALA A 378 -3.22 -17.08 23.07
N ALA A 379 -2.11 -17.79 22.82
CA ALA A 379 -0.82 -17.20 22.45
C ALA A 379 -0.72 -16.85 20.96
N VAL A 380 -1.38 -17.62 20.08
CA VAL A 380 -1.48 -17.32 18.65
C VAL A 380 -2.50 -16.20 18.45
N PRO A 381 -2.13 -15.11 17.75
CA PRO A 381 -3.09 -14.06 17.44
C PRO A 381 -4.28 -14.63 16.63
N PRO A 382 -5.55 -14.45 17.08
CA PRO A 382 -6.72 -15.03 16.42
C PRO A 382 -6.85 -14.64 14.94
N TRP A 383 -6.40 -13.43 14.59
CA TRP A 383 -6.40 -12.93 13.22
C TRP A 383 -5.52 -13.77 12.29
N LEU A 384 -4.41 -14.34 12.78
CA LEU A 384 -3.47 -15.10 11.95
C LEU A 384 -4.04 -16.46 11.62
N ALA A 385 -4.58 -17.16 12.63
CA ALA A 385 -5.28 -18.43 12.45
C ALA A 385 -6.46 -18.30 11.48
N ASN A 386 -7.28 -17.26 11.65
CA ASN A 386 -8.39 -16.98 10.74
C ASN A 386 -7.92 -16.64 9.33
N SER A 387 -6.82 -15.89 9.17
CA SER A 387 -6.25 -15.57 7.85
C SER A 387 -5.73 -16.80 7.13
N ILE A 388 -5.11 -17.75 7.85
CA ILE A 388 -4.67 -19.02 7.27
C ILE A 388 -5.86 -19.86 6.81
N ARG A 389 -6.89 -19.99 7.68
CA ARG A 389 -8.13 -20.71 7.33
C ARG A 389 -8.81 -20.09 6.12
N GLU A 390 -8.96 -18.77 6.11
CA GLU A 390 -9.54 -18.03 5.01
C GLU A 390 -8.78 -18.27 3.71
N HIS A 391 -7.45 -18.18 3.73
CA HIS A 391 -6.63 -18.41 2.55
C HIS A 391 -6.87 -19.80 1.96
N VAL A 392 -6.89 -20.84 2.79
CA VAL A 392 -7.19 -22.21 2.36
C VAL A 392 -8.60 -22.30 1.74
N CYS A 393 -9.60 -21.65 2.32
CA CYS A 393 -10.96 -21.62 1.78
C CYS A 393 -11.00 -20.99 0.37
N LEU A 394 -10.33 -19.85 0.19
CA LEU A 394 -10.28 -19.12 -1.08
C LEU A 394 -9.54 -19.93 -2.17
N VAL A 395 -8.40 -20.53 -1.81
CA VAL A 395 -7.63 -21.38 -2.74
C VAL A 395 -8.42 -22.61 -3.17
N ASN A 396 -9.10 -23.29 -2.25
CA ASN A 396 -9.90 -24.47 -2.57
C ASN A 396 -11.03 -24.14 -3.55
N TYR A 397 -11.68 -22.97 -3.40
CA TYR A 397 -12.71 -22.53 -4.33
C TYR A 397 -12.14 -22.22 -5.72
N LEU A 398 -11.01 -21.49 -5.79
CA LEU A 398 -10.33 -21.22 -7.07
C LEU A 398 -9.96 -22.51 -7.80
N GLN A 399 -9.34 -23.46 -7.08
CA GLN A 399 -8.94 -24.75 -7.63
C GLN A 399 -10.14 -25.54 -8.17
N ALA A 400 -11.28 -25.50 -7.47
CA ALA A 400 -12.49 -26.19 -7.92
C ALA A 400 -13.07 -25.56 -9.20
N MET A 401 -13.12 -24.24 -9.28
CA MET A 401 -13.59 -23.53 -10.48
C MET A 401 -12.67 -23.76 -11.68
N GLU A 402 -11.35 -23.72 -11.46
CA GLU A 402 -10.38 -24.02 -12.53
C GLU A 402 -10.47 -25.48 -12.99
N SER A 403 -10.72 -26.41 -12.05
CA SER A 403 -10.95 -27.82 -12.38
C SER A 403 -12.24 -28.02 -13.17
N PHE A 404 -13.28 -27.22 -12.89
CA PHE A 404 -14.50 -27.17 -13.70
C PHE A 404 -14.23 -26.67 -15.12
N ASP A 405 -13.45 -25.60 -15.29
CA ASP A 405 -13.10 -25.07 -16.62
C ASP A 405 -12.31 -26.10 -17.44
N GLN A 406 -11.32 -26.77 -16.81
CA GLN A 406 -10.56 -27.84 -17.45
C GLN A 406 -11.47 -29.02 -17.85
N TRP A 407 -12.37 -29.45 -16.96
CA TRP A 407 -13.35 -30.49 -17.24
C TRP A 407 -14.29 -30.11 -18.40
N TYR A 408 -14.77 -28.86 -18.42
CA TYR A 408 -15.68 -28.37 -19.44
C TYR A 408 -15.01 -28.33 -20.83
N LEU A 409 -13.74 -27.89 -20.88
CA LEU A 409 -12.93 -27.89 -22.10
C LEU A 409 -12.65 -29.31 -22.60
N HIS A 410 -12.24 -30.22 -21.70
CA HIS A 410 -12.00 -31.63 -22.05
C HIS A 410 -13.26 -32.30 -22.59
N ARG A 411 -14.42 -32.05 -21.96
CA ARG A 411 -15.71 -32.57 -22.44
C ARG A 411 -16.09 -32.01 -23.81
N SER A 412 -15.77 -30.76 -24.08
CA SER A 412 -16.00 -30.13 -25.39
C SER A 412 -15.09 -30.69 -26.48
N SER A 413 -13.97 -31.32 -26.12
CA SER A 413 -13.00 -31.92 -27.05
C SER A 413 -13.34 -33.35 -27.49
N LYS A 414 -14.59 -33.80 -27.31
CA LYS A 414 -15.05 -35.15 -27.66
C LYS A 414 -14.63 -35.54 -29.09
N PRO A 415 -13.99 -36.72 -29.30
CA PRO A 415 -13.60 -37.16 -30.63
C PRO A 415 -14.78 -37.22 -31.60
N ASN A 416 -14.59 -36.71 -32.81
CA ASN A 416 -15.60 -36.78 -33.87
C ASN A 416 -15.53 -38.14 -34.57
N PRO A 417 -16.69 -38.73 -34.92
CA PRO A 417 -16.72 -39.97 -35.70
C PRO A 417 -16.03 -39.76 -37.05
N PRO A 418 -15.33 -40.78 -37.59
CA PRO A 418 -14.79 -40.71 -38.94
C PRO A 418 -15.94 -40.46 -39.93
N LEU A 419 -15.68 -39.66 -40.97
CA LEU A 419 -16.67 -39.34 -41.99
C LEU A 419 -17.16 -40.63 -42.63
N SER A 420 -18.44 -40.96 -42.43
CA SER A 420 -19.09 -42.08 -43.10
C SER A 420 -19.05 -41.82 -44.61
N THR A 421 -18.30 -42.63 -45.36
CA THR A 421 -18.28 -42.61 -46.83
C THR A 421 -19.60 -43.16 -47.39
N ASN A 422 -20.71 -42.47 -47.10
CA ASN A 422 -22.02 -42.74 -47.69
C ASN A 422 -22.27 -41.76 -48.84
N ASN A 423 -21.52 -41.96 -49.93
CA ASN A 423 -21.99 -41.52 -51.24
C ASN A 423 -22.55 -42.74 -51.97
N SER A 424 -23.87 -42.75 -52.07
CA SER A 424 -24.79 -43.82 -52.47
C SER A 424 -24.71 -44.29 -53.92
N ALA A 425 -23.53 -44.27 -54.54
CA ALA A 425 -23.28 -44.90 -55.84
C ALA A 425 -21.86 -45.47 -56.03
N SER A 426 -20.92 -45.22 -55.09
CA SER A 426 -19.51 -45.63 -55.22
C SER A 426 -19.06 -46.72 -54.24
N SER A 427 -19.96 -47.18 -53.37
CA SER A 427 -19.68 -48.21 -52.34
C SER A 427 -19.23 -49.56 -52.94
N ALA A 428 -19.58 -49.85 -54.21
CA ALA A 428 -19.16 -51.07 -54.91
C ALA A 428 -17.69 -51.05 -55.41
N PHE A 429 -16.99 -49.91 -55.37
CA PHE A 429 -15.63 -49.73 -55.92
C PHE A 429 -14.63 -49.12 -54.92
N ILE A 430 -14.81 -49.31 -53.61
CA ILE A 430 -13.81 -48.91 -52.60
C ILE A 430 -12.62 -49.87 -52.70
N SER A 431 -11.42 -49.32 -52.90
CA SER A 431 -10.20 -50.16 -52.99
C SER A 431 -9.95 -50.91 -51.67
N LEU A 432 -9.29 -52.08 -51.72
CA LEU A 432 -8.94 -52.83 -50.50
C LEU A 432 -8.14 -51.95 -49.51
N ALA A 433 -7.25 -51.11 -50.01
CA ALA A 433 -6.48 -50.16 -49.22
C ALA A 433 -7.37 -49.12 -48.52
N GLU A 434 -8.40 -48.61 -49.20
CA GLU A 434 -9.35 -47.65 -48.65
C GLU A 434 -10.29 -48.29 -47.62
N ARG A 435 -10.67 -49.57 -47.82
CA ARG A 435 -11.41 -50.35 -46.79
C ARG A 435 -10.59 -50.54 -45.53
N VAL A 436 -9.32 -50.94 -45.66
CA VAL A 436 -8.40 -51.11 -44.53
C VAL A 436 -8.18 -49.76 -43.83
N ALA A 437 -8.05 -48.66 -44.57
CA ALA A 437 -7.91 -47.32 -44.00
C ALA A 437 -9.16 -46.87 -43.22
N VAL A 438 -10.38 -47.19 -43.71
CA VAL A 438 -11.62 -46.92 -42.98
C VAL A 438 -11.74 -47.77 -41.72
N GLU A 439 -11.39 -49.06 -41.79
CA GLU A 439 -11.36 -49.96 -40.62
C GLU A 439 -10.34 -49.50 -39.56
N GLU A 440 -9.15 -49.08 -39.99
CA GLU A 440 -8.11 -48.52 -39.11
C GLU A 440 -8.54 -47.18 -38.51
N ALA A 441 -9.15 -46.29 -39.31
CA ALA A 441 -9.68 -45.02 -38.81
C ALA A 441 -10.81 -45.23 -37.80
N GLN A 442 -11.68 -46.23 -38.01
CA GLN A 442 -12.74 -46.60 -37.08
C GLN A 442 -12.16 -47.15 -35.77
N LYS A 443 -11.15 -48.01 -35.84
CA LYS A 443 -10.47 -48.53 -34.66
C LYS A 443 -9.77 -47.42 -33.87
N ASN A 444 -9.01 -46.56 -34.55
CA ASN A 444 -8.34 -45.41 -33.93
C ASN A 444 -9.34 -44.44 -33.30
N TYR A 445 -10.53 -44.26 -33.90
CA TYR A 445 -11.60 -43.48 -33.31
C TYR A 445 -12.13 -44.12 -32.02
N GLN A 446 -12.38 -45.43 -32.02
CA GLN A 446 -12.85 -46.14 -30.83
C GLN A 446 -11.82 -46.06 -29.69
N ASP A 447 -10.54 -46.31 -29.98
CA ASP A 447 -9.46 -46.22 -28.99
C ASP A 447 -9.39 -44.81 -28.38
N ARG A 448 -9.50 -43.76 -29.21
CA ARG A 448 -9.54 -42.36 -28.74
C ARG A 448 -10.79 -42.04 -27.93
N LEU A 449 -11.94 -42.60 -28.32
CA LEU A 449 -13.21 -42.41 -27.61
C LEU A 449 -13.16 -43.06 -26.22
N ASP A 450 -12.57 -44.24 -26.12
CA ASP A 450 -12.40 -44.97 -24.86
C ASP A 450 -11.44 -44.23 -23.92
N CYS A 451 -10.29 -43.76 -24.45
CA CYS A 451 -9.36 -42.91 -23.68
C CYS A 451 -10.04 -41.62 -23.20
N TRP A 452 -10.73 -40.91 -24.09
CA TRP A 452 -11.46 -39.70 -23.74
C TRP A 452 -12.55 -39.96 -22.68
N SER A 453 -13.30 -41.06 -22.81
CA SER A 453 -14.34 -41.42 -21.84
C SER A 453 -13.76 -41.72 -20.47
N HIS A 454 -12.61 -42.42 -20.41
CA HIS A 454 -11.93 -42.72 -19.16
C HIS A 454 -11.41 -41.45 -18.48
N GLU A 455 -10.76 -40.56 -19.24
CA GLU A 455 -10.29 -39.27 -18.73
C GLU A 455 -11.45 -38.40 -18.25
N ALA A 456 -12.55 -38.34 -19.01
CA ALA A 456 -13.74 -37.58 -18.63
C ALA A 456 -14.35 -38.07 -17.31
N GLU A 457 -14.37 -39.39 -17.06
CA GLU A 457 -14.84 -39.96 -15.80
C GLU A 457 -13.91 -39.63 -14.62
N LEU A 458 -12.59 -39.68 -14.83
CA LEU A 458 -11.61 -39.27 -13.82
C LEU A 458 -11.75 -37.79 -13.45
N TYR A 459 -11.86 -36.92 -14.46
CA TYR A 459 -12.08 -35.49 -14.22
C TYR A 459 -13.41 -35.24 -13.51
N THR A 460 -14.49 -35.92 -13.92
CA THR A 460 -15.82 -35.77 -13.31
C THR A 460 -15.80 -36.20 -11.85
N THR A 461 -15.27 -37.38 -11.54
CA THR A 461 -15.23 -37.90 -10.16
C THR A 461 -14.34 -37.05 -9.25
N SER A 462 -13.21 -36.55 -9.76
CA SER A 462 -12.35 -35.62 -9.04
C SER A 462 -13.05 -34.28 -8.77
N LEU A 463 -13.71 -33.72 -9.79
CA LEU A 463 -14.42 -32.44 -9.69
C LEU A 463 -15.60 -32.50 -8.72
N VAL A 464 -16.42 -33.56 -8.81
CA VAL A 464 -17.55 -33.77 -7.88
C VAL A 464 -17.04 -33.81 -6.44
N LYS A 465 -15.98 -34.57 -6.15
CA LYS A 465 -15.37 -34.62 -4.80
C LYS A 465 -14.88 -33.25 -4.32
N GLN A 466 -14.26 -32.46 -5.20
CA GLN A 466 -13.80 -31.12 -4.85
C GLN A 466 -14.95 -30.17 -4.53
N LEU A 467 -16.01 -30.17 -5.36
CA LEU A 467 -17.20 -29.35 -5.14
C LEU A 467 -17.95 -29.78 -3.87
N GLU A 468 -18.11 -31.09 -3.63
CA GLU A 468 -18.69 -31.62 -2.39
C GLU A 468 -17.85 -31.26 -1.16
N SER A 469 -16.52 -31.29 -1.25
CA SER A 469 -15.62 -30.88 -0.16
C SER A 469 -15.75 -29.40 0.20
N LEU A 470 -16.09 -28.54 -0.75
CA LEU A 470 -16.38 -27.12 -0.48
C LEU A 470 -17.70 -26.94 0.27
N LEU A 471 -18.73 -27.70 -0.11
CA LEU A 471 -20.05 -27.66 0.53
C LEU A 471 -20.02 -28.27 1.93
N SER A 472 -19.25 -29.35 2.11
CA SER A 472 -19.11 -30.08 3.37
C SER A 472 -17.91 -29.64 4.23
N TYR A 473 -17.41 -28.41 4.01
CA TYR A 473 -16.22 -27.90 4.70
C TYR A 473 -16.36 -27.94 6.24
N GLU A 474 -15.25 -28.19 6.92
CA GLU A 474 -15.21 -28.36 8.38
C GLU A 474 -15.85 -27.20 9.14
N SER A 475 -16.51 -27.51 10.26
CA SER A 475 -17.13 -26.52 11.17
C SER A 475 -16.14 -25.39 11.54
N PRO A 476 -16.54 -24.10 11.53
CA PRO A 476 -17.89 -23.54 11.38
C PRO A 476 -18.37 -23.35 9.92
N GLY A 477 -17.74 -24.02 8.95
CA GLY A 477 -18.09 -23.99 7.53
C GLY A 477 -17.14 -23.13 6.69
N TRP A 478 -17.35 -23.16 5.37
CA TRP A 478 -16.53 -22.44 4.39
C TRP A 478 -16.58 -20.93 4.61
N LEU A 479 -15.39 -20.30 4.68
CA LEU A 479 -15.22 -18.85 4.78
C LEU A 479 -15.89 -18.25 6.03
N VAL A 480 -15.81 -18.98 7.15
CA VAL A 480 -16.24 -18.56 8.49
C VAL A 480 -15.04 -18.62 9.45
N ASP A 481 -14.86 -17.57 10.24
CA ASP A 481 -13.80 -17.48 11.25
C ASP A 481 -14.00 -18.53 12.34
N ALA A 482 -12.92 -19.23 12.69
CA ALA A 482 -12.93 -20.29 13.70
C ALA A 482 -12.39 -19.80 15.06
N ALA A 483 -11.40 -18.92 15.05
CA ALA A 483 -10.86 -18.30 16.25
C ALA A 483 -11.63 -17.01 16.56
N ILE A 484 -12.37 -16.98 17.66
CA ILE A 484 -13.11 -15.79 18.10
C ILE A 484 -12.22 -15.03 19.10
N PHE A 485 -12.13 -13.71 18.94
CA PHE A 485 -11.49 -12.83 19.92
C PHE A 485 -12.33 -12.85 21.20
N ASN A 486 -11.89 -13.60 22.22
CA ASN A 486 -12.45 -13.47 23.56
C ASN A 486 -11.79 -12.26 24.22
N ILE A 487 -12.46 -11.11 24.18
CA ILE A 487 -12.09 -9.93 24.98
C ILE A 487 -12.44 -10.27 26.43
N ASN A 488 -11.53 -10.92 27.14
CA ASN A 488 -11.54 -11.10 28.59
C ASN A 488 -10.11 -11.44 29.05
N ILE A 489 -9.16 -10.54 28.81
CA ILE A 489 -7.86 -10.56 29.49
C ILE A 489 -7.63 -9.14 29.98
N THR A 490 -7.65 -8.98 31.29
CA THR A 490 -7.29 -7.76 32.02
C THR A 490 -5.94 -7.25 31.54
N GLU A 491 -5.87 -5.95 31.22
CA GLU A 491 -4.65 -5.24 30.88
C GLU A 491 -3.57 -5.45 31.95
N SER A 492 -2.58 -6.30 31.68
CA SER A 492 -1.20 -6.18 32.16
C SER A 492 -0.32 -7.25 31.53
N ASP A 493 0.70 -6.80 30.81
CA ASP A 493 1.96 -7.51 30.55
C ASP A 493 2.04 -8.71 29.60
N VAL A 494 1.29 -8.69 28.49
CA VAL A 494 1.73 -9.44 27.28
C VAL A 494 1.87 -8.48 26.10
N THR A 495 3.09 -8.02 25.85
CA THR A 495 3.43 -7.31 24.61
C THR A 495 3.46 -8.34 23.47
N TYR A 496 2.30 -8.53 22.82
CA TYR A 496 2.23 -9.31 21.58
C TYR A 496 3.07 -8.59 20.51
N ASP A 497 4.12 -9.22 20.00
CA ASP A 497 4.76 -8.78 18.76
C ASP A 497 3.68 -8.85 17.66
N ALA A 498 3.22 -7.67 17.23
CA ALA A 498 2.14 -7.48 16.27
C ALA A 498 2.39 -8.13 14.90
N THR A 499 3.57 -8.74 14.71
CA THR A 499 3.96 -9.50 13.52
C THR A 499 3.67 -11.00 13.58
N GLY A 500 3.16 -11.52 14.71
CA GLY A 500 2.82 -12.94 14.86
C GLY A 500 4.05 -13.87 14.93
N MET A 501 5.18 -13.34 15.40
CA MET A 501 6.40 -14.10 15.69
C MET A 501 6.61 -14.18 17.20
N PHE A 502 6.97 -15.38 17.70
CA PHE A 502 7.35 -15.59 19.10
C PHE A 502 8.63 -14.79 19.41
N ASN A 503 8.54 -13.84 20.34
CA ASN A 503 9.70 -13.12 20.84
C ASN A 503 10.31 -13.95 21.99
N THR A 504 11.45 -14.62 21.75
CA THR A 504 12.12 -15.45 22.76
C THR A 504 12.86 -14.65 23.83
N SER A 505 12.73 -13.31 23.84
CA SER A 505 13.62 -12.41 24.57
C SER A 505 13.03 -11.80 25.86
N THR A 506 11.77 -12.08 26.21
CA THR A 506 11.11 -11.45 27.36
C THR A 506 11.00 -12.40 28.56
N MET A 507 12.13 -12.93 29.04
CA MET A 507 12.18 -13.82 30.22
C MET A 507 13.38 -13.49 31.13
N HIS A 508 13.65 -12.21 31.38
CA HIS A 508 14.52 -11.84 32.49
C HIS A 508 14.18 -10.47 33.09
N ARG A 509 13.26 -10.47 34.07
CA ARG A 509 13.29 -9.74 35.35
C ARG A 509 11.86 -9.53 35.87
N VAL A 510 11.43 -10.42 36.75
CA VAL A 510 10.37 -10.13 37.73
C VAL A 510 11.07 -9.71 39.00
N GLY A 511 10.74 -8.52 39.50
CA GLY A 511 11.29 -7.97 40.74
C GLY A 511 10.72 -6.59 41.01
N ASP A 512 9.59 -6.59 41.71
CA ASP A 512 9.06 -5.61 42.68
C ASP A 512 9.31 -4.12 42.43
N ASN A 513 8.21 -3.36 42.25
CA ASN A 513 7.85 -2.23 43.12
C ASN A 513 6.51 -1.59 42.71
N GLU A 514 5.60 -1.53 43.68
CA GLU A 514 4.37 -0.74 43.70
C GLU A 514 4.70 0.75 43.81
N TYR A 515 4.14 1.62 42.95
CA TYR A 515 3.86 3.03 43.27
C TYR A 515 2.71 3.58 42.40
N GLU A 516 1.67 4.10 43.05
CA GLU A 516 0.62 4.98 42.49
C GLU A 516 1.19 6.34 42.07
N ALA A 517 0.67 6.95 40.99
CA ALA A 517 0.25 8.37 40.95
C ALA A 517 -0.25 8.83 39.56
N ASN A 518 -1.48 9.32 39.55
CA ASN A 518 -2.03 10.49 38.84
C ASN A 518 -1.41 10.95 37.49
N ALA A 519 -2.25 11.01 36.45
CA ALA A 519 -2.01 11.90 35.31
C ALA A 519 -3.31 12.62 34.92
N GLU A 520 -3.20 13.95 34.96
CA GLU A 520 -4.23 14.94 34.70
C GLU A 520 -4.62 14.99 33.22
N VAL A 521 -5.90 15.26 32.98
CA VAL A 521 -6.49 15.54 31.67
C VAL A 521 -6.05 16.94 31.24
N VAL A 522 -5.25 17.04 30.18
CA VAL A 522 -4.99 18.28 29.46
C VAL A 522 -5.49 18.12 28.03
N GLU A 523 -6.65 18.72 27.75
CA GLU A 523 -7.16 18.94 26.40
C GLU A 523 -6.32 20.02 25.72
N HIS A 524 -5.57 19.63 24.68
CA HIS A 524 -5.18 20.56 23.62
C HIS A 524 -5.61 19.96 22.27
N GLY A 525 -6.47 20.71 21.60
CA GLY A 525 -7.04 20.36 20.31
C GLY A 525 -6.05 20.64 19.18
N GLU A 526 -5.83 19.61 18.39
CA GLU A 526 -5.42 19.71 16.99
C GLU A 526 -6.29 18.70 16.21
N ASP A 527 -6.75 19.13 15.03
CA ASP A 527 -7.56 18.36 14.08
C ASP A 527 -6.78 17.14 13.55
N ASP A 528 -6.67 16.09 14.36
CA ASP A 528 -6.15 14.79 13.95
C ASP A 528 -7.29 13.93 13.41
N CYS A 529 -7.54 14.05 12.10
CA CYS A 529 -8.23 13.03 11.31
C CYS A 529 -7.37 11.76 11.10
N GLU A 530 -6.47 11.44 12.03
CA GLU A 530 -5.82 10.13 12.17
C GLU A 530 -6.34 9.48 13.46
N GLY A 531 -7.60 9.02 13.39
CA GLY A 531 -8.18 8.22 14.46
C GLY A 531 -7.30 7.01 14.76
N GLY A 532 -6.71 7.01 15.95
CA GLY A 532 -6.07 5.90 16.66
C GLY A 532 -5.30 4.91 15.78
N GLU A 533 -3.97 4.97 15.84
CA GLU A 533 -3.11 3.81 15.51
C GLU A 533 -3.43 2.65 16.47
N GLY A 534 -4.53 1.94 16.20
CA GLY A 534 -4.85 0.67 16.83
C GLY A 534 -3.71 -0.31 16.53
N PRO A 535 -3.24 -1.09 17.51
CA PRO A 535 -2.17 -2.04 17.30
C PRO A 535 -2.64 -3.17 16.37
N GLY A 536 -1.93 -3.38 15.26
CA GLY A 536 -2.05 -4.56 14.40
C GLY A 536 -3.03 -4.45 13.22
N ILE A 537 -2.54 -4.73 12.00
CA ILE A 537 -3.27 -4.94 10.72
C ILE A 537 -4.14 -3.77 10.22
N ALA A 538 -4.44 -2.77 11.06
CA ALA A 538 -5.27 -1.63 10.71
C ALA A 538 -4.75 -0.92 9.45
N GLY A 539 -5.58 -0.89 8.41
CA GLY A 539 -5.27 -0.27 7.12
C GLY A 539 -4.51 -1.14 6.11
N LEU A 540 -4.04 -2.34 6.47
CA LEU A 540 -3.48 -3.30 5.49
C LEU A 540 -4.58 -4.04 4.72
N GLY A 541 -5.63 -4.46 5.43
CA GLY A 541 -6.84 -5.07 4.88
C GLY A 541 -8.08 -4.19 5.08
N ASP A 542 -9.23 -4.71 4.69
CA ASP A 542 -10.51 -4.09 5.01
C ASP A 542 -10.72 -4.02 6.53
N SER A 543 -11.58 -3.11 7.00
CA SER A 543 -11.96 -3.12 8.42
C SER A 543 -12.51 -4.50 8.81
N PRO A 544 -12.37 -4.95 10.07
CA PRO A 544 -12.88 -6.27 10.48
C PRO A 544 -14.35 -6.50 10.10
N HIS A 545 -15.15 -5.43 10.15
CA HIS A 545 -16.54 -5.43 9.72
C HIS A 545 -16.68 -5.63 8.20
N ALA A 546 -15.95 -4.85 7.40
CA ALA A 546 -15.97 -4.96 5.94
C ALA A 546 -15.46 -6.33 5.47
N ARG A 547 -14.40 -6.86 6.09
CA ARG A 547 -13.93 -8.24 5.87
C ARG A 547 -15.06 -9.24 6.12
N LYS A 548 -15.70 -9.19 7.29
CA LYS A 548 -16.79 -10.12 7.63
C LYS A 548 -17.96 -10.02 6.63
N LEU A 549 -18.32 -8.81 6.22
CA LEU A 549 -19.36 -8.60 5.21
C LEU A 549 -18.98 -9.21 3.85
N GLN A 550 -17.76 -8.94 3.36
CA GLN A 550 -17.26 -9.53 2.12
C GLN A 550 -17.26 -11.06 2.20
N MET A 551 -16.82 -11.64 3.33
CA MET A 551 -16.82 -13.08 3.54
C MET A 551 -18.23 -13.68 3.48
N ASN A 552 -19.22 -13.01 4.07
CA ASN A 552 -20.62 -13.43 4.00
C ASN A 552 -21.18 -13.36 2.58
N ILE A 553 -20.89 -12.27 1.84
CA ILE A 553 -21.32 -12.11 0.45
C ILE A 553 -20.71 -13.21 -0.44
N LEU A 554 -19.41 -13.47 -0.28
CA LEU A 554 -18.72 -14.55 -0.99
C LEU A 554 -19.32 -15.91 -0.62
N ARG A 555 -19.58 -16.17 0.67
CA ARG A 555 -20.25 -17.40 1.12
C ARG A 555 -21.59 -17.60 0.43
N GLU A 556 -22.42 -16.57 0.37
CA GLU A 556 -23.74 -16.66 -0.26
C GLU A 556 -23.65 -16.88 -1.77
N THR A 557 -22.75 -16.16 -2.44
CA THR A 557 -22.61 -16.20 -3.91
C THR A 557 -21.88 -17.45 -4.39
N CYS A 558 -20.69 -17.73 -3.84
CA CYS A 558 -19.82 -18.83 -4.27
C CYS A 558 -20.39 -20.21 -3.90
N LEU A 559 -20.98 -20.40 -2.71
CA LEU A 559 -21.53 -21.70 -2.35
C LEU A 559 -22.77 -22.02 -3.18
N ARG A 560 -23.64 -21.04 -3.43
CA ARG A 560 -24.80 -21.20 -4.31
C ARG A 560 -24.37 -21.56 -5.73
N GLU A 561 -23.39 -20.86 -6.28
CA GLU A 561 -22.81 -21.18 -7.59
C GLU A 561 -22.17 -22.58 -7.60
N THR A 562 -21.49 -22.98 -6.53
CA THR A 562 -20.91 -24.33 -6.38
C THR A 562 -22.00 -25.40 -6.47
N VAL A 563 -23.15 -25.20 -5.81
CA VAL A 563 -24.31 -26.10 -5.90
C VAL A 563 -24.82 -26.19 -7.33
N PHE A 564 -25.06 -25.07 -8.01
CA PHE A 564 -25.54 -25.09 -9.40
C PHE A 564 -24.51 -25.66 -10.39
N THR A 565 -23.23 -25.41 -10.16
CA THR A 565 -22.13 -25.99 -10.95
C THR A 565 -22.12 -27.51 -10.76
N LEU A 566 -22.28 -28.00 -9.53
CA LEU A 566 -22.37 -29.43 -9.24
C LEU A 566 -23.61 -30.07 -9.89
N VAL A 567 -24.78 -29.44 -9.79
CA VAL A 567 -26.00 -29.89 -10.51
C VAL A 567 -25.73 -30.01 -12.00
N ASN A 568 -25.12 -28.99 -12.60
CA ASN A 568 -24.80 -28.97 -14.02
C ASN A 568 -23.84 -30.12 -14.41
N VAL A 569 -22.76 -30.32 -13.65
CA VAL A 569 -21.82 -31.42 -13.88
C VAL A 569 -22.53 -32.77 -13.80
N LEU A 570 -23.31 -33.01 -12.74
CA LEU A 570 -24.02 -34.28 -12.53
C LEU A 570 -25.05 -34.56 -13.62
N LYS A 571 -25.82 -33.55 -14.06
CA LYS A 571 -26.77 -33.69 -15.18
C LYS A 571 -26.05 -33.97 -16.49
N MET A 572 -24.93 -33.28 -16.75
CA MET A 572 -24.17 -33.42 -17.99
C MET A 572 -23.42 -34.75 -18.11
N THR A 573 -23.21 -35.45 -16.99
CA THR A 573 -22.63 -36.81 -16.93
C THR A 573 -23.68 -37.90 -16.66
N ASN A 574 -24.97 -37.59 -16.76
CA ASN A 574 -26.09 -38.52 -16.50
C ASN A 574 -26.09 -39.16 -15.09
N ARG A 575 -25.51 -38.51 -14.09
CA ARG A 575 -25.49 -38.98 -12.69
C ARG A 575 -26.69 -38.42 -11.92
N HIS A 576 -27.89 -38.69 -12.42
CA HIS A 576 -29.12 -38.07 -11.90
C HIS A 576 -29.45 -38.47 -10.45
N ALA A 577 -29.12 -39.69 -10.01
CA ALA A 577 -29.35 -40.13 -8.63
C ALA A 577 -28.52 -39.32 -7.61
N GLU A 578 -27.28 -38.98 -7.96
CA GLU A 578 -26.44 -38.09 -7.15
C GLU A 578 -26.95 -36.66 -7.16
N CYS A 579 -27.47 -36.20 -8.30
CA CYS A 579 -28.09 -34.89 -8.39
C CYS A 579 -29.27 -34.76 -7.41
N VAL A 580 -30.10 -35.79 -7.26
CA VAL A 580 -31.21 -35.81 -6.30
C VAL A 580 -30.70 -35.82 -4.85
N ARG A 581 -29.66 -36.62 -4.55
CA ARG A 581 -29.02 -36.66 -3.21
C ARG A 581 -28.42 -35.32 -2.78
N LEU A 582 -28.11 -34.44 -3.72
CA LEU A 582 -27.65 -33.08 -3.40
C LEU A 582 -28.69 -32.29 -2.60
N ALA A 583 -29.98 -32.61 -2.74
CA ALA A 583 -31.04 -32.00 -1.92
C ALA A 583 -30.83 -32.26 -0.43
N ASP A 584 -30.39 -33.47 -0.06
CA ASP A 584 -30.11 -33.82 1.32
C ASP A 584 -28.94 -33.00 1.88
N LEU A 585 -27.89 -32.80 1.08
CA LEU A 585 -26.73 -31.99 1.46
C LEU A 585 -27.09 -30.50 1.62
N VAL A 586 -27.94 -29.96 0.74
CA VAL A 586 -28.39 -28.57 0.81
C VAL A 586 -29.31 -28.34 2.02
N ALA A 587 -30.17 -29.31 2.33
CA ALA A 587 -31.10 -29.27 3.46
C ALA A 587 -30.44 -29.62 4.81
N ASP A 588 -29.20 -30.13 4.81
CA ASP A 588 -28.51 -30.56 6.03
C ASP A 588 -28.35 -29.39 7.04
N PRO A 589 -28.90 -29.52 8.27
CA PRO A 589 -28.79 -28.49 9.29
C PRO A 589 -27.36 -28.24 9.76
N LYS A 590 -26.42 -29.16 9.49
CA LYS A 590 -25.01 -29.01 9.88
C LYS A 590 -24.30 -27.91 9.08
N TYR A 591 -24.58 -27.79 7.78
CA TYR A 591 -23.92 -26.84 6.89
C TYR A 591 -24.76 -25.59 6.62
N GLU A 592 -26.08 -25.68 6.85
CA GLU A 592 -27.05 -24.61 6.70
C GLU A 592 -27.01 -23.93 5.32
N ILE A 593 -26.70 -24.70 4.27
CA ILE A 593 -26.55 -24.19 2.89
C ILE A 593 -27.88 -23.62 2.38
N PHE A 594 -29.02 -24.22 2.75
CA PHE A 594 -30.35 -23.73 2.40
C PHE A 594 -30.60 -22.26 2.79
N LYS A 595 -29.96 -21.74 3.85
CA LYS A 595 -30.09 -20.33 4.25
C LYS A 595 -29.45 -19.35 3.27
N LEU A 596 -28.56 -19.85 2.41
CA LEU A 596 -27.86 -19.07 1.38
C LEU A 596 -28.70 -18.94 0.11
N PHE A 597 -29.89 -19.55 0.03
CA PHE A 597 -30.76 -19.48 -1.13
C PHE A 597 -31.90 -18.50 -0.88
N CYS A 598 -32.20 -17.66 -1.87
CA CYS A 598 -33.44 -16.90 -1.91
C CYS A 598 -34.56 -17.79 -2.49
N ASP A 599 -35.82 -17.43 -2.26
CA ASP A 599 -36.99 -18.20 -2.74
C ASP A 599 -36.91 -18.50 -4.25
N TYR A 600 -36.45 -17.54 -5.06
CA TYR A 600 -36.23 -17.73 -6.49
C TYR A 600 -35.17 -18.79 -6.79
N HIS A 601 -34.01 -18.70 -6.14
CA HIS A 601 -32.91 -19.66 -6.33
C HIS A 601 -33.30 -21.07 -5.85
N MET A 602 -34.05 -21.15 -4.75
CA MET A 602 -34.53 -22.44 -4.25
C MET A 602 -35.54 -23.06 -5.22
N LYS A 603 -36.44 -22.26 -5.79
CA LYS A 603 -37.38 -22.73 -6.80
C LYS A 603 -36.65 -23.25 -8.05
N ASP A 604 -35.68 -22.50 -8.55
CA ASP A 604 -34.86 -22.93 -9.70
C ASP A 604 -34.10 -24.22 -9.39
N PHE A 605 -33.48 -24.32 -8.21
CA PHE A 605 -32.83 -25.56 -7.76
C PHE A 605 -33.80 -26.76 -7.76
N MET A 606 -35.01 -26.59 -7.21
CA MET A 606 -36.03 -27.64 -7.21
C MET A 606 -36.51 -28.01 -8.62
N GLU A 607 -36.62 -27.05 -9.55
CA GLU A 607 -36.95 -27.32 -10.96
C GLU A 607 -35.83 -28.16 -11.62
N GLN A 608 -34.57 -27.83 -11.38
CA GLN A 608 -33.42 -28.61 -11.89
C GLN A 608 -33.38 -30.04 -11.35
N LEU A 609 -33.76 -30.23 -10.08
CA LEU A 609 -33.90 -31.55 -9.46
C LEU A 609 -35.07 -32.33 -10.05
N GLN A 610 -36.22 -31.68 -10.25
CA GLN A 610 -37.40 -32.29 -10.84
C GLN A 610 -37.11 -32.83 -12.24
N GLU A 611 -36.36 -32.09 -13.08
CA GLU A 611 -35.93 -32.58 -14.38
C GLU A 611 -35.12 -33.88 -14.28
N SER A 612 -34.22 -33.97 -13.29
CA SER A 612 -33.43 -35.19 -13.04
C SER A 612 -34.29 -36.34 -12.53
N MET A 613 -35.27 -36.07 -11.66
CA MET A 613 -36.22 -37.07 -11.16
C MET A 613 -37.08 -37.65 -12.29
N ILE A 614 -37.50 -36.83 -13.26
CA ILE A 614 -38.28 -37.29 -14.42
C ILE A 614 -37.45 -38.23 -15.30
N ILE A 615 -36.14 -37.96 -15.44
CA ILE A 615 -35.23 -38.84 -16.19
C ILE A 615 -35.06 -40.17 -15.44
N LEU A 616 -34.80 -40.14 -14.13
CA LEU A 616 -34.71 -41.34 -13.30
C LEU A 616 -35.99 -42.18 -13.33
N GLN A 617 -37.16 -41.54 -13.29
CA GLN A 617 -38.43 -42.26 -13.36
C GLN A 617 -38.59 -43.00 -14.70
N LYS A 618 -38.07 -42.45 -15.81
CA LYS A 618 -38.09 -43.13 -17.12
C LYS A 618 -37.11 -44.28 -17.20
N GLU A 619 -35.95 -44.16 -16.55
CA GLU A 619 -34.86 -45.16 -16.63
C GLU A 619 -35.00 -46.28 -15.59
N CYS A 620 -35.35 -45.94 -14.36
CA CYS A 620 -35.33 -46.83 -13.19
C CYS A 620 -36.72 -47.08 -12.57
N GLY A 621 -37.78 -46.41 -13.04
CA GLY A 621 -39.14 -46.55 -12.49
C GLY A 621 -39.38 -45.80 -11.16
N ASP A 622 -38.33 -45.41 -10.45
CA ASP A 622 -38.37 -44.58 -9.25
C ASP A 622 -37.78 -43.18 -9.50
N ALA A 623 -38.43 -42.16 -8.93
CA ALA A 623 -38.03 -40.76 -9.06
C ALA A 623 -36.76 -40.41 -8.24
N LEU A 624 -36.44 -41.19 -7.20
CA LEU A 624 -35.25 -40.98 -6.36
C LEU A 624 -34.06 -41.85 -6.80
N GLY A 625 -34.26 -42.72 -7.79
CA GLY A 625 -33.21 -43.62 -8.30
C GLY A 625 -32.92 -44.82 -7.39
N TYR A 626 -33.79 -45.11 -6.41
CA TYR A 626 -33.77 -46.40 -5.71
C TYR A 626 -34.49 -47.41 -6.61
N GLY A 627 -33.79 -47.90 -7.64
CA GLY A 627 -34.29 -49.00 -8.45
C GLY A 627 -34.61 -50.21 -7.57
N GLU A 628 -35.70 -50.91 -7.88
CA GLU A 628 -35.98 -52.23 -7.33
C GLU A 628 -34.85 -53.19 -7.77
N ASN A 629 -33.99 -53.56 -6.82
CA ASN A 629 -33.29 -54.83 -6.85
C ASN A 629 -34.11 -55.86 -6.08
#